data_AF-A0A2U0S4R0-F1
#
_entry.id   AF-A0A2U0S4R0-F1
#
_cell.length_a   1.000
_cell.length_b   1.000
_cell.length_c   1.000
_cell.angle_alpha   90.00
_cell.angle_beta   90.00
_cell.angle_gamma   90.00
#
_symmetry.space_group_name_H-M   'P 1'
#
loop_
_entity.id
_entity.type
_entity.pdbx_description
1 polymer ?
#
loop_
_entity_poly.entity_id
_entity_poly.type
_entity_poly.pdbx_seq_one_letter_code
_entity_poly.pdbx_strand_id
1 'polypeptide(L)'
;MGFSEDFGSTPAHSAANDVVVYTTSGCTRCDMLKKWLKNKNTTFVERNLEDSDVMTDLVMRNFVVMAAPALEVDGIVYTDSQIFEANGLINPTISKKFEAM
;
A
#
# COMPACT_ATOMS: atom_id res chain seq x y z
N MET A 1 -16.03 -35.70 20.67
CA MET A 1 -15.98 -34.24 20.51
C MET A 1 -15.13 -33.95 19.29
N GLY A 2 -15.73 -33.52 18.19
CA GLY A 2 -15.01 -33.15 16.97
C GLY A 2 -14.54 -31.72 17.08
N PHE A 3 -13.22 -31.51 17.00
CA PHE A 3 -12.65 -30.19 16.77
C PHE A 3 -12.43 -30.10 15.26
N SER A 4 -13.36 -29.44 14.57
CA SER A 4 -13.11 -28.96 13.21
C SER A 4 -12.11 -27.83 13.31
N GLU A 5 -10.85 -28.14 13.04
CA GLU A 5 -9.81 -27.14 12.84
C GLU A 5 -10.05 -26.50 11.47
N ASP A 6 -10.87 -25.45 11.45
CA ASP A 6 -10.86 -24.47 10.36
C ASP A 6 -9.53 -23.72 10.51
N PHE A 7 -8.48 -24.27 9.91
CA PHE A 7 -7.22 -23.56 9.74
C PHE A 7 -7.53 -22.33 8.93
N GLY A 8 -7.52 -21.20 9.65
CA GLY A 8 -7.99 -19.91 9.19
C GLY A 8 -7.61 -19.66 7.75
N SER A 9 -8.62 -19.29 6.99
CA SER A 9 -8.51 -18.66 5.68
C SER A 9 -7.24 -17.82 5.64
N THR A 10 -6.21 -18.35 4.98
CA THR A 10 -5.04 -17.56 4.60
C THR A 10 -5.61 -16.31 3.95
N PRO A 11 -5.33 -15.08 4.44
CA PRO A 11 -5.78 -13.91 3.73
C PRO A 11 -5.21 -14.06 2.34
N ALA A 12 -6.11 -14.26 1.37
CA ALA A 12 -5.77 -14.43 -0.01
C ALA A 12 -5.05 -13.14 -0.41
N HIS A 13 -3.72 -13.16 -0.32
CA HIS A 13 -2.85 -12.21 -0.96
C HIS A 13 -2.94 -12.57 -2.44
N SER A 14 -4.11 -12.27 -3.02
CA SER A 14 -4.47 -12.58 -4.38
C SER A 14 -3.52 -11.80 -5.27
N ALA A 15 -2.52 -12.53 -5.75
CA ALA A 15 -1.61 -12.15 -6.80
C ALA A 15 -2.40 -11.65 -8.02
N ALA A 16 -2.20 -10.38 -8.35
CA ALA A 16 -1.99 -9.82 -9.70
C ALA A 16 -2.41 -8.34 -9.68
N ASN A 17 -1.44 -7.42 -9.70
CA ASN A 17 -1.66 -5.96 -9.81
C ASN A 17 -2.49 -5.32 -8.69
N ASP A 18 -2.43 -5.81 -7.45
CA ASP A 18 -3.06 -5.09 -6.34
C ASP A 18 -2.22 -3.86 -5.99
N VAL A 19 -2.86 -2.69 -6.02
CA VAL A 19 -2.26 -1.42 -5.62
C VAL A 19 -2.81 -1.10 -4.24
N VAL A 20 -1.95 -1.08 -3.23
CA VAL A 20 -2.37 -0.79 -1.85
C VAL A 20 -1.80 0.55 -1.44
N VAL A 21 -2.63 1.43 -0.91
CA VAL A 21 -2.21 2.70 -0.34
C VAL A 21 -2.29 2.61 1.17
N TYR A 22 -1.13 2.59 1.79
CA TYR A 22 -0.97 2.65 3.23
C TYR A 22 -1.00 4.10 3.69
N THR A 23 -1.97 4.41 4.54
CA THR A 23 -2.26 5.76 5.03
C THR A 23 -2.30 5.78 6.56
N THR A 24 -2.32 6.98 7.13
CA THR A 24 -2.58 7.20 8.56
C THR A 24 -3.58 8.33 8.72
N SER A 25 -4.24 8.39 9.88
CA SER A 25 -5.11 9.50 10.25
C SER A 25 -4.38 10.84 10.15
N GLY A 26 -5.03 11.84 9.53
CA GLY A 26 -4.50 13.21 9.45
C GLY A 26 -3.37 13.45 8.44
N CYS A 27 -3.12 12.52 7.52
CA CYS A 27 -2.03 12.62 6.55
C CYS A 27 -2.44 13.33 5.24
N THR A 28 -2.02 14.59 5.05
CA THR A 28 -2.30 15.36 3.82
C THR A 28 -1.63 14.75 2.57
N ARG A 29 -0.42 14.21 2.71
CA ARG A 29 0.31 13.57 1.59
C ARG A 29 -0.39 12.30 1.09
N CYS A 30 -1.06 11.60 2.00
CA CYS A 30 -1.85 10.42 1.68
C CYS A 30 -3.04 10.78 0.79
N ASP A 31 -3.72 11.90 1.06
CA ASP A 31 -4.78 12.41 0.17
C ASP A 31 -4.24 12.78 -1.22
N MET A 32 -3.08 13.43 -1.30
CA MET A 32 -2.43 13.74 -2.58
C MET A 32 -2.12 12.48 -3.39
N LEU A 33 -1.55 11.45 -2.76
CA LEU A 33 -1.24 10.17 -3.41
C LEU A 33 -2.51 9.48 -3.93
N LYS A 34 -3.55 9.41 -3.09
CA LYS A 34 -4.84 8.83 -3.47
C LYS A 34 -5.48 9.55 -4.65
N LYS A 35 -5.46 10.89 -4.65
CA LYS A 35 -5.97 11.69 -5.77
C LYS A 35 -5.18 11.44 -7.05
N TRP A 36 -3.87 11.34 -6.96
CA TRP A 36 -3.02 11.03 -8.10
C TRP A 36 -3.34 9.65 -8.71
N LEU A 37 -3.49 8.62 -7.88
CA LEU A 37 -3.90 7.28 -8.33
C LEU A 37 -5.29 7.28 -8.99
N LYS A 38 -6.26 8.00 -8.40
CA LYS A 38 -7.59 8.16 -9.01
C LYS A 38 -7.52 8.88 -10.36
N ASN A 39 -6.66 9.88 -10.50
CA ASN A 39 -6.47 10.60 -11.76
C ASN A 39 -5.87 9.69 -12.86
N LYS A 40 -5.02 8.73 -12.47
CA LYS A 40 -4.50 7.67 -13.34
C LYS A 40 -5.51 6.54 -13.62
N ASN A 41 -6.75 6.63 -13.13
CA ASN A 41 -7.77 5.60 -13.26
C ASN A 41 -7.38 4.24 -12.67
N THR A 42 -6.46 4.25 -11.70
CA THR A 42 -5.98 3.04 -11.04
C THR A 42 -6.87 2.67 -9.87
N THR A 43 -7.29 1.40 -9.81
CA THR A 43 -8.01 0.86 -8.65
C THR A 43 -6.99 0.55 -7.56
N PHE A 44 -7.23 1.04 -6.35
CA PHE A 44 -6.35 0.79 -5.21
C PHE A 44 -7.15 0.53 -3.93
N VAL A 45 -6.56 -0.21 -3.02
CA VAL A 45 -7.09 -0.51 -1.69
C VAL A 45 -6.44 0.42 -0.68
N GLU A 46 -7.23 1.10 0.15
CA GLU A 46 -6.69 1.86 1.27
C GLU A 46 -6.54 0.98 2.51
N ARG A 47 -5.36 1.04 3.15
CA ARG A 47 -5.08 0.38 4.43
C ARG A 47 -4.55 1.42 5.41
N ASN A 48 -4.98 1.34 6.66
CA ASN A 48 -4.49 2.23 7.70
C ASN A 48 -3.29 1.58 8.41
N LEU A 49 -2.16 2.27 8.48
CA LEU A 49 -0.98 1.81 9.23
C LEU A 49 -1.18 1.91 10.75
N GLU A 50 -2.15 2.66 11.24
CA GLU A 50 -2.53 2.65 12.66
C GLU A 50 -3.19 1.34 13.09
N ASP A 51 -3.63 0.54 12.11
CA ASP A 51 -4.16 -0.79 12.34
C ASP A 51 -3.01 -1.79 12.59
N SER A 52 -3.11 -2.52 13.71
CA SER A 52 -2.05 -3.43 14.14
C SER A 52 -1.92 -4.64 13.23
N ASP A 53 -3.03 -5.13 12.63
CA ASP A 53 -3.01 -6.23 11.68
C ASP A 53 -2.29 -5.81 10.39
N VAL A 54 -2.53 -4.59 9.91
CA VAL A 54 -1.84 -4.03 8.73
C VAL A 54 -0.33 -3.91 8.97
N MET A 55 0.10 -3.36 10.12
CA MET A 55 1.53 -3.31 10.46
C MET A 55 2.14 -4.71 10.56
N THR A 56 1.41 -5.66 11.16
CA THR A 56 1.90 -7.03 11.34
C THR A 56 2.11 -7.72 10.00
N ASP A 57 1.18 -7.57 9.05
CA ASP A 57 1.33 -8.09 7.67
C ASP A 57 2.58 -7.55 6.99
N LEU A 58 2.78 -6.23 7.02
CA LEU A 58 3.95 -5.57 6.44
C LEU A 58 5.25 -6.12 7.02
N VAL A 59 5.34 -6.19 8.35
CA VAL A 59 6.54 -6.69 9.05
C VAL A 59 6.79 -8.17 8.74
N MET A 60 5.75 -9.00 8.71
CA MET A 60 5.86 -10.41 8.32
C MET A 60 6.35 -10.58 6.89
N ARG A 61 6.00 -9.64 6.01
CA ARG A 61 6.48 -9.56 4.62
C ARG A 61 7.85 -8.87 4.49
N ASN A 62 8.52 -8.59 5.60
CA ASN A 62 9.82 -7.92 5.68
C ASN A 62 9.81 -6.47 5.11
N PHE A 63 8.64 -5.82 5.13
CA PHE A 63 8.48 -4.41 4.82
C PHE A 63 8.32 -3.59 6.10
N VAL A 64 9.21 -2.62 6.30
CA VAL A 64 9.16 -1.72 7.45
C VAL A 64 8.80 -0.32 6.98
N VAL A 65 7.54 0.06 7.18
CA VAL A 65 7.03 1.40 6.85
C VAL A 65 7.05 2.26 8.10
N MET A 66 8.00 3.20 8.15
CA MET A 66 8.16 4.09 9.31
C MET A 66 7.18 5.27 9.33
N ALA A 67 6.68 5.66 8.16
CA ALA A 67 5.78 6.79 8.00
C ALA A 67 4.89 6.61 6.79
N ALA A 68 3.65 7.07 6.90
CA ALA A 68 2.78 7.25 5.75
C ALA A 68 3.18 8.51 4.96
N PRO A 69 2.85 8.56 3.66
CA PRO A 69 2.22 7.51 2.85
C PRO A 69 3.19 6.40 2.44
N ALA A 70 2.69 5.18 2.32
CA ALA A 70 3.36 4.10 1.58
C ALA A 70 2.44 3.53 0.51
N LEU A 71 3.05 3.03 -0.56
CA LEU A 71 2.36 2.54 -1.74
C LEU A 71 2.89 1.14 -2.03
N GLU A 72 2.02 0.16 -2.06
CA GLU A 72 2.31 -1.15 -2.59
C GLU A 72 1.89 -1.23 -4.05
N VAL A 73 2.77 -1.73 -4.89
CA VAL A 73 2.45 -2.07 -6.27
C VAL A 73 3.08 -3.41 -6.57
N ASP A 74 2.25 -4.37 -6.96
CA ASP A 74 2.72 -5.72 -7.34
C ASP A 74 3.55 -6.38 -6.22
N GLY A 75 3.11 -6.22 -4.96
CA GLY A 75 3.80 -6.75 -3.78
C GLY A 75 5.08 -6.01 -3.38
N ILE A 76 5.43 -4.91 -4.05
CA ILE A 76 6.58 -4.06 -3.70
C ILE A 76 6.08 -2.81 -2.98
N VAL A 77 6.56 -2.60 -1.75
CA VAL A 77 6.23 -1.42 -0.94
C VAL A 77 7.24 -0.29 -1.17
N TYR A 78 6.73 0.85 -1.62
CA TYR A 78 7.41 2.12 -1.77
C TYR A 78 7.04 3.04 -0.61
N THR A 79 8.03 3.69 -0.02
CA THR A 79 7.85 4.63 1.10
C THR A 79 7.66 6.07 0.59
N ASP A 80 7.24 6.99 1.47
CA ASP A 80 7.12 8.43 1.19
C ASP A 80 8.31 8.98 0.39
N SER A 81 9.54 8.67 0.80
CA SER A 81 10.78 9.09 0.13
C SER A 81 11.01 8.53 -1.28
N GLN A 82 10.37 7.40 -1.61
CA GLN A 82 10.44 6.77 -2.93
C GLN A 82 9.29 7.24 -3.82
N ILE A 83 8.14 7.56 -3.22
CA ILE A 83 6.94 8.03 -3.89
C ILE A 83 7.05 9.51 -4.23
N PHE A 84 7.54 10.32 -3.29
CA PHE A 84 7.64 11.76 -3.41
C PHE A 84 9.09 12.20 -3.57
N GLU A 85 9.33 13.12 -4.49
CA GLU A 85 10.61 13.81 -4.57
C GLU A 85 10.71 14.94 -3.54
N ALA A 86 11.90 15.51 -3.37
CA ALA A 86 12.15 16.61 -2.43
C ALA A 86 11.27 17.87 -2.68
N ASN A 87 10.72 18.00 -3.89
CA ASN A 87 9.79 19.07 -4.28
C ASN A 87 8.31 18.76 -3.94
N GLY A 88 8.01 17.58 -3.37
CA GLY A 88 6.66 17.14 -3.05
C GLY A 88 5.84 16.62 -4.25
N LEU A 89 6.47 16.43 -5.41
CA LEU A 89 5.84 15.81 -6.58
C LEU A 89 6.02 14.29 -6.56
N ILE A 90 5.12 13.58 -7.24
CA ILE A 90 5.22 12.13 -7.44
C ILE A 90 6.46 11.83 -8.30
N ASN A 91 7.28 10.90 -7.83
CA ASN A 91 8.49 10.48 -8.52
C ASN A 91 8.13 9.92 -9.91
N PRO A 92 8.82 10.37 -10.98
CA PRO A 92 8.55 9.89 -12.34
C PRO A 92 8.77 8.38 -12.50
N THR A 93 9.64 7.77 -11.68
CA THR A 93 9.83 6.31 -11.65
C THR A 93 8.56 5.58 -11.24
N ILE A 94 7.84 6.11 -10.26
CA ILE A 94 6.53 5.57 -9.84
C ILE A 94 5.52 5.81 -10.95
N SER A 95 5.45 7.04 -11.48
CA SER A 95 4.52 7.37 -12.57
C SER A 95 4.61 6.41 -13.75
N LYS A 96 5.83 6.09 -14.19
CA LYS A 96 6.07 5.15 -15.30
C LYS A 96 5.55 3.73 -15.04
N LYS A 97 5.50 3.29 -13.78
CA LYS A 97 4.96 1.96 -13.43
C LYS A 97 3.45 1.87 -13.67
N PHE A 98 2.75 3.00 -13.57
CA PHE A 98 1.30 3.09 -13.79
C PHE A 98 0.92 3.53 -15.22
N GLU A 99 1.88 3.97 -16.05
CA GLU A 99 1.62 4.33 -17.45
C GLU A 99 1.62 3.14 -18.41
N ALA A 100 2.07 1.97 -17.94
CA ALA A 100 2.13 0.72 -18.71
C ALA A 100 1.04 -0.29 -18.32
N MET A 101 0.08 0.11 -17.46
CA MET A 101 -1.04 -0.69 -16.98
C MET A 101 -2.35 -0.33 -17.67
#